data_AF-A0AB34J0H1-F1
#
_entry.id   AF-A0AB34J0H1-F1
#
_cell.length_a   1.000
_cell.length_b   1.000
_cell.length_c   1.000
_cell.angle_alpha   90.00
_cell.angle_beta   90.00
_cell.angle_gamma   90.00
#
_symmetry.space_group_name_H-M   'P 1'
#
loop_
_entity.id
_entity.type
_entity.pdbx_description
1 polymer ?
#
loop_
_entity_poly.entity_id
_entity_poly.type
_entity_poly.pdbx_seq_one_letter_code
_entity_poly.pdbx_strand_id
1 'polypeptide(L)'
;MEVAVGGDDEEEDVVHVRAEPSRGRSLRTLHVHATLVPPKRCSSPATFSSKLSTPSAPPSTSSATSGTSAAPSPGVPSSTPPPARRAPLDMPPPKDPLPPPPDASSHSSSHAATNGSTAHSAGASASASHAAPPLATDAAAVAMAEAQLEQAHPLLSAAAMKWVRTFTDGLREHTACLSFADGALTLELHGELRAEIATRSRVPVAFELERQVRLTPRCGADGEAVLGIEGLIIAPVDGAAEIYARCKTLWDGVPSLQARGQVAWNWWQIEGHKAEYEHTKFWRVIESLAGLKSAMLAVPRRGLEDLLLGCVCVTRTRPLHLRYSFFSKAGAAAAPSKADVQVTCTAPHDPSALSPSSPLYDPDCEWKQQTAQAIALHVCQTNRELAERFARSGINFSLLFNASDMGVRGASPDAVCKLFEVSKAVGGANSVDRSMGALRWQRDDITFRMTGEHGRIMWLDNSGSKR
;
A
#
# COMPACT_ATOMS: atom_id res chain seq x y z
N MET A 1 18.14 36.92 -9.57
CA MET A 1 16.69 37.06 -9.84
C MET A 1 16.01 37.10 -8.50
N GLU A 2 15.24 38.14 -8.23
CA GLU A 2 14.52 38.27 -6.96
C GLU A 2 13.13 37.68 -7.13
N VAL A 3 12.71 36.90 -6.14
CA VAL A 3 11.43 36.20 -6.10
C VAL A 3 10.86 36.42 -4.72
N ALA A 4 9.97 37.40 -4.61
CA ALA A 4 9.15 37.55 -3.42
C ALA A 4 8.17 36.36 -3.34
N VAL A 5 8.07 35.74 -2.18
CA VAL A 5 7.12 34.66 -1.90
C VAL A 5 6.11 35.20 -0.91
N GLY A 6 5.14 35.96 -1.41
CA GLY A 6 4.07 36.52 -0.59
C GLY A 6 3.17 35.44 -0.02
N GLY A 7 3.11 35.37 1.31
CA GLY A 7 1.93 34.90 2.04
C GLY A 7 1.27 36.12 2.68
N ASP A 8 -0.05 36.12 2.77
CA ASP A 8 -0.77 37.19 3.48
C ASP A 8 -0.49 37.10 4.99
N ASP A 9 -0.26 38.26 5.61
CA ASP A 9 0.02 38.54 7.03
C ASP A 9 1.41 38.12 7.62
N GLU A 10 2.30 39.12 7.62
CA GLU A 10 3.53 39.36 8.44
C GLU A 10 4.87 38.64 8.12
N GLU A 11 5.94 39.47 8.01
CA GLU A 11 7.37 39.23 7.69
C GLU A 11 7.73 38.49 6.36
N GLU A 12 8.15 39.26 5.34
CA GLU A 12 8.74 38.74 4.09
C GLU A 12 10.22 38.34 4.23
N ASP A 13 10.53 37.05 4.07
CA ASP A 13 11.91 36.52 4.06
C ASP A 13 12.55 36.68 2.65
N VAL A 14 13.45 37.67 2.47
CA VAL A 14 14.04 38.00 1.16
C VAL A 14 15.18 37.05 0.77
N VAL A 15 14.89 36.10 -0.11
CA VAL A 15 15.89 35.12 -0.62
C VAL A 15 16.57 35.63 -1.91
N HIS A 16 17.78 36.18 -1.79
CA HIS A 16 18.57 36.60 -2.95
C HIS A 16 19.17 35.41 -3.73
N VAL A 17 18.57 35.06 -4.88
CA VAL A 17 19.09 34.03 -5.78
C VAL A 17 20.06 34.62 -6.82
N ARG A 18 21.35 34.37 -6.63
CA ARG A 18 22.44 34.71 -7.57
C ARG A 18 22.86 33.46 -8.36
N ALA A 19 22.62 33.48 -9.67
CA ALA A 19 23.11 32.46 -10.60
C ALA A 19 24.36 33.01 -11.31
N GLU A 20 25.45 32.23 -11.33
CA GLU A 20 26.68 32.58 -12.06
C GLU A 20 26.91 31.63 -13.24
N PRO A 21 27.25 32.13 -14.44
CA PRO A 21 27.40 31.30 -15.63
C PRO A 21 28.73 30.53 -15.62
N SER A 22 28.67 29.20 -15.58
CA SER A 22 29.84 28.33 -15.62
C SER A 22 30.58 28.43 -16.96
N ARG A 23 31.82 28.94 -16.94
CA ARG A 23 32.71 28.99 -18.12
C ARG A 23 33.33 27.62 -18.42
N GLY A 24 32.54 26.68 -18.93
CA GLY A 24 32.99 25.34 -19.34
C GLY A 24 31.94 24.58 -20.16
N ARG A 25 32.37 23.81 -21.16
CA ARG A 25 31.49 23.10 -22.10
C ARG A 25 30.78 21.88 -21.45
N SER A 26 29.61 22.07 -20.83
CA SER A 26 28.47 21.12 -20.88
C SER A 26 27.22 21.69 -20.20
N LEU A 27 26.12 21.90 -20.94
CA LEU A 27 24.88 22.46 -20.42
C LEU A 27 23.96 21.38 -19.81
N ARG A 28 24.28 20.85 -18.62
CA ARG A 28 23.39 19.92 -17.89
C ARG A 28 23.30 20.05 -16.35
N THR A 29 23.96 21.03 -15.71
CA THR A 29 23.86 21.18 -14.25
C THR A 29 23.79 22.65 -13.84
N LEU A 30 22.70 23.02 -13.15
CA LEU A 30 22.53 24.31 -12.49
C LEU A 30 22.74 24.10 -10.99
N HIS A 31 23.77 24.72 -10.41
CA HIS A 31 23.99 24.72 -8.96
C HIS A 31 23.33 25.95 -8.35
N VAL A 32 22.39 25.73 -7.43
CA VAL A 32 21.69 26.80 -6.70
C VAL A 32 22.18 26.81 -5.26
N HIS A 33 22.86 27.88 -4.86
CA HIS A 33 23.18 28.15 -3.46
C HIS A 33 22.18 29.15 -2.88
N ALA A 34 21.32 28.67 -1.99
CA ALA A 34 20.50 29.53 -1.13
C ALA A 34 21.26 29.82 0.16
N THR A 35 21.25 31.07 0.62
CA THR A 35 21.85 31.49 1.89
C THR A 35 20.79 32.24 2.69
N LEU A 36 20.39 31.70 3.85
CA LEU A 36 19.50 32.38 4.78
C LEU A 36 20.28 33.44 5.56
N VAL A 37 19.78 34.67 5.55
CA VAL A 37 20.33 35.79 6.33
C VAL A 37 19.43 35.98 7.56
N PRO A 38 19.91 35.79 8.80
CA PRO A 38 19.06 35.90 9.97
C PRO A 38 18.62 37.36 10.22
N PRO A 39 17.35 37.61 10.60
CA PRO A 39 16.83 38.95 10.81
C PRO A 39 17.53 39.66 11.99
N LYS A 40 17.73 40.98 11.83
CA LYS A 40 18.32 41.82 12.88
C LYS A 40 17.29 42.07 13.99
N ARG A 41 17.58 41.57 15.20
CA ARG A 41 16.78 41.89 16.40
C ARG A 41 16.85 43.38 16.72
N CYS A 42 15.73 44.09 16.56
CA CYS A 42 15.44 45.30 17.31
C CYS A 42 14.83 44.95 18.67
N SER A 43 14.98 45.83 19.65
CA SER A 43 14.66 45.57 21.06
C SER A 43 13.67 46.58 21.65
N SER A 44 13.06 46.21 22.78
CA SER A 44 12.26 47.03 23.70
C SER A 44 10.75 47.19 23.37
N PRO A 45 9.88 47.37 24.40
CA PRO A 45 8.67 46.55 24.43
C PRO A 45 7.32 47.27 24.70
N ALA A 46 6.26 46.49 24.50
CA ALA A 46 4.96 46.50 25.20
C ALA A 46 4.05 47.74 25.11
N THR A 47 2.81 47.51 24.62
CA THR A 47 1.63 47.66 25.49
C THR A 47 0.49 46.74 25.03
N PHE A 48 -0.33 46.25 25.96
CA PHE A 48 -1.51 45.42 25.69
C PHE A 48 -2.77 46.29 25.84
N SER A 49 -3.70 46.25 24.89
CA SER A 49 -4.97 46.99 25.01
C SER A 49 -6.09 46.27 24.25
N SER A 50 -7.18 45.96 24.96
CA SER A 50 -8.30 45.14 24.47
C SER A 50 -9.53 45.99 24.18
N LYS A 51 -10.16 45.80 23.02
CA LYS A 51 -11.56 46.17 22.78
C LYS A 51 -12.31 45.08 22.03
N LEU A 52 -13.49 44.73 22.54
CA LEU A 52 -14.48 43.92 21.84
C LEU A 52 -15.16 44.77 20.75
N SER A 53 -15.56 44.11 19.66
CA SER A 53 -16.54 44.62 18.69
C SER A 53 -17.62 43.55 18.47
N THR A 54 -18.89 43.95 18.57
CA THR A 54 -20.06 43.07 18.33
C THR A 54 -20.39 42.96 16.84
N PRO A 55 -20.83 41.80 16.34
CA PRO A 55 -21.28 41.65 14.95
C PRO A 55 -22.67 42.26 14.71
N SER A 56 -22.86 42.84 13.52
CA SER A 56 -24.15 43.40 13.06
C SER A 56 -25.06 42.34 12.43
N ALA A 57 -26.38 42.58 12.46
CA ALA A 57 -27.38 41.71 11.85
C ALA A 57 -27.52 41.93 10.31
N PRO A 58 -27.94 40.89 9.55
CA PRO A 58 -28.22 41.01 8.12
C PRO A 58 -29.63 41.58 7.84
N PRO A 59 -29.87 42.22 6.68
CA PRO A 59 -31.16 42.78 6.31
C PRO A 59 -32.13 41.73 5.73
N SER A 60 -33.43 41.95 5.96
CA SER A 60 -34.53 41.18 5.38
C SER A 60 -35.09 41.82 4.11
N THR A 61 -35.41 41.03 3.09
CA THR A 61 -36.23 41.44 1.93
C THR A 61 -37.43 40.52 1.74
N SER A 62 -38.51 41.04 1.17
CA SER A 62 -39.86 40.47 1.23
C SER A 62 -40.50 40.24 -0.13
N SER A 63 -41.30 39.17 -0.25
CA SER A 63 -42.33 39.04 -1.29
C SER A 63 -43.54 38.24 -0.77
N ALA A 64 -44.74 38.57 -1.27
CA ALA A 64 -46.01 37.88 -1.03
C ALA A 64 -46.44 37.16 -2.34
N THR A 65 -47.54 36.39 -2.48
CA THR A 65 -48.76 36.06 -1.70
C THR A 65 -49.27 34.68 -2.22
N SER A 66 -50.33 33.98 -1.81
CA SER A 66 -51.41 34.11 -0.80
C SER A 66 -52.04 32.71 -0.59
N GLY A 67 -52.71 32.44 0.54
CA GLY A 67 -53.51 31.21 0.72
C GLY A 67 -54.21 31.07 2.07
N THR A 68 -55.55 31.15 2.07
CA THR A 68 -56.48 30.81 3.16
C THR A 68 -56.48 29.28 3.45
N SER A 69 -56.94 28.74 4.60
CA SER A 69 -57.78 29.26 5.69
C SER A 69 -57.64 28.46 7.00
N ALA A 70 -58.22 29.00 8.08
CA ALA A 70 -58.74 28.32 9.30
C ALA A 70 -57.79 27.57 10.28
N ALA A 71 -57.95 27.93 11.56
CA ALA A 71 -57.56 27.15 12.74
C ALA A 71 -58.79 27.07 13.70
N PRO A 72 -58.81 26.22 14.74
CA PRO A 72 -58.09 26.58 15.98
C PRO A 72 -57.41 25.43 16.76
N SER A 73 -56.46 25.88 17.58
CA SER A 73 -55.70 25.32 18.72
C SER A 73 -56.49 24.51 19.79
N PRO A 74 -55.87 23.98 20.87
CA PRO A 74 -54.42 23.91 21.24
C PRO A 74 -53.89 22.53 21.72
N GLY A 75 -52.57 22.38 21.90
CA GLY A 75 -51.94 21.19 22.51
C GLY A 75 -50.54 21.44 23.09
N VAL A 76 -50.39 21.24 24.41
CA VAL A 76 -49.23 21.55 25.28
C VAL A 76 -47.90 20.88 24.84
N PRO A 77 -46.74 21.55 24.93
CA PRO A 77 -45.42 20.92 24.77
C PRO A 77 -44.96 20.19 26.05
N SER A 78 -44.50 18.95 25.93
CA SER A 78 -43.85 18.24 27.05
C SER A 78 -42.35 18.50 27.09
N SER A 79 -41.83 18.91 28.24
CA SER A 79 -40.39 19.04 28.49
C SER A 79 -39.86 17.77 29.14
N THR A 80 -39.04 17.01 28.40
CA THR A 80 -38.33 15.83 28.93
C THR A 80 -36.84 16.15 29.04
N PRO A 81 -36.22 16.16 30.24
CA PRO A 81 -34.78 16.38 30.38
C PRO A 81 -33.99 15.16 29.90
N PRO A 82 -32.75 15.34 29.38
CA PRO A 82 -31.89 14.21 29.01
C PRO A 82 -31.48 13.41 30.26
N PRO A 83 -31.35 12.08 30.18
CA PRO A 83 -30.93 11.25 31.30
C PRO A 83 -29.48 11.57 31.72
N ALA A 84 -29.24 11.56 33.03
CA ALA A 84 -27.92 11.84 33.59
C ALA A 84 -26.86 10.81 33.14
N ARG A 85 -25.60 11.27 33.03
CA ARG A 85 -24.45 10.40 32.77
C ARG A 85 -24.38 9.28 33.82
N ARG A 86 -24.39 8.02 33.40
CA ARG A 86 -23.97 6.91 34.27
C ARG A 86 -22.48 7.09 34.60
N ALA A 87 -22.13 6.82 35.85
CA ALA A 87 -20.74 6.61 36.26
C ALA A 87 -20.16 5.38 35.53
N PRO A 88 -18.83 5.28 35.34
CA PRO A 88 -18.22 4.05 34.86
C PRO A 88 -18.52 2.90 35.83
N LEU A 89 -18.74 1.71 35.28
CA LEU A 89 -18.85 0.48 36.07
C LEU A 89 -17.45 0.02 36.47
N ASP A 90 -17.23 -0.21 37.76
CA ASP A 90 -16.04 -0.91 38.24
C ASP A 90 -16.03 -2.35 37.69
N MET A 91 -15.17 -2.58 36.72
CA MET A 91 -14.85 -3.93 36.23
C MET A 91 -13.97 -4.62 37.29
N PRO A 92 -14.42 -5.74 37.90
CA PRO A 92 -13.53 -6.52 38.76
C PRO A 92 -12.38 -7.10 37.92
N PRO A 93 -11.17 -7.25 38.50
CA PRO A 93 -10.03 -7.82 37.80
C PRO A 93 -10.35 -9.27 37.36
N PRO A 94 -9.83 -9.71 36.20
CA PRO A 94 -10.05 -11.07 35.71
C PRO A 94 -9.49 -12.08 36.71
N LYS A 95 -10.30 -13.08 37.06
CA LYS A 95 -9.87 -14.20 37.91
C LYS A 95 -9.08 -15.20 37.08
N ASP A 96 -7.89 -15.51 37.58
CA ASP A 96 -7.08 -16.71 37.39
C ASP A 96 -6.73 -17.14 35.94
N PRO A 97 -5.44 -17.39 35.62
CA PRO A 97 -5.06 -17.86 34.30
C PRO A 97 -5.58 -19.28 34.04
N LEU A 98 -5.96 -19.55 32.79
CA LEU A 98 -6.28 -20.91 32.33
C LEU A 98 -5.06 -21.84 32.54
N PRO A 99 -5.27 -23.12 32.91
CA PRO A 99 -4.17 -24.08 33.01
C PRO A 99 -3.54 -24.32 31.63
N PRO A 100 -2.23 -24.62 31.57
CA PRO A 100 -1.57 -24.95 30.31
C PRO A 100 -2.14 -26.23 29.67
N PRO A 101 -2.09 -26.36 28.34
CA PRO A 101 -2.46 -27.60 27.66
C PRO A 101 -1.50 -28.75 28.07
N PRO A 102 -1.96 -30.01 28.10
CA PRO A 102 -1.15 -31.14 28.56
C PRO A 102 -0.02 -31.50 27.59
N ASP A 103 1.15 -31.86 28.14
CA ASP A 103 2.36 -32.19 27.38
C ASP A 103 2.19 -33.43 26.48
N ALA A 104 2.20 -33.21 25.17
CA ALA A 104 2.23 -34.28 24.18
C ALA A 104 3.64 -34.88 24.04
N SER A 105 4.01 -35.82 24.92
CA SER A 105 5.27 -36.56 24.81
C SER A 105 5.11 -38.07 25.07
N SER A 106 5.48 -38.90 24.09
CA SER A 106 6.02 -40.28 24.25
C SER A 106 6.08 -41.06 22.92
N HIS A 107 7.04 -40.72 22.06
CA HIS A 107 7.57 -41.70 21.08
C HIS A 107 9.06 -41.90 21.33
N SER A 108 9.36 -42.98 22.06
CA SER A 108 10.71 -43.42 22.40
C SER A 108 11.35 -44.16 21.22
N SER A 109 12.37 -43.57 20.60
CA SER A 109 13.31 -44.28 19.73
C SER A 109 14.55 -44.69 20.55
N SER A 110 14.80 -46.00 20.62
CA SER A 110 15.90 -46.56 21.39
C SER A 110 17.24 -46.43 20.64
N HIS A 111 18.25 -45.85 21.30
CA HIS A 111 19.63 -45.96 20.82
C HIS A 111 20.15 -47.40 21.00
N ALA A 112 20.57 -48.02 19.91
CA ALA A 112 21.44 -49.20 19.92
C ALA A 112 22.77 -48.83 19.26
N ALA A 113 23.85 -48.80 20.04
CA ALA A 113 25.18 -48.49 19.54
C ALA A 113 25.87 -49.74 18.96
N THR A 114 26.44 -49.63 17.76
CA THR A 114 27.42 -50.58 17.23
C THR A 114 28.57 -49.83 16.58
N ASN A 115 29.80 -50.19 16.95
CA ASN A 115 31.00 -49.64 16.33
C ASN A 115 31.27 -50.37 15.01
N GLY A 116 31.51 -49.63 13.93
CA GLY A 116 31.88 -50.17 12.62
C GLY A 116 32.86 -49.25 11.91
N SER A 117 34.16 -49.55 12.00
CA SER A 117 35.21 -48.78 11.32
C SER A 117 35.61 -49.45 10.01
N THR A 118 35.28 -48.80 8.89
CA THR A 118 35.85 -49.08 7.56
C THR A 118 35.90 -47.79 6.76
N ALA A 119 37.08 -47.40 6.28
CA ALA A 119 37.21 -46.36 5.26
C ALA A 119 37.03 -46.99 3.87
N HIS A 120 36.51 -46.25 2.89
CA HIS A 120 37.04 -46.24 1.51
C HIS A 120 36.40 -45.15 0.63
N SER A 121 37.14 -44.80 -0.44
CA SER A 121 36.71 -44.15 -1.69
C SER A 121 35.82 -42.89 -1.61
N ALA A 122 36.43 -41.74 -1.98
CA ALA A 122 35.67 -40.61 -2.47
C ALA A 122 35.00 -40.95 -3.82
N GLY A 123 33.68 -40.84 -3.89
CA GLY A 123 32.90 -40.96 -5.13
C GLY A 123 32.28 -39.61 -5.47
N ALA A 124 32.90 -38.85 -6.38
CA ALA A 124 32.37 -37.58 -6.85
C ALA A 124 31.19 -37.80 -7.80
N SER A 125 30.01 -38.06 -7.24
CA SER A 125 28.75 -38.12 -7.99
C SER A 125 28.41 -36.73 -8.53
N ALA A 126 28.91 -36.42 -9.73
CA ALA A 126 28.52 -35.23 -10.47
C ALA A 126 27.01 -35.28 -10.75
N SER A 127 26.22 -34.56 -9.95
CA SER A 127 24.81 -34.32 -10.20
C SER A 127 24.69 -33.65 -11.57
N ALA A 128 24.16 -34.37 -12.56
CA ALA A 128 23.92 -33.82 -13.88
C ALA A 128 22.96 -32.65 -13.74
N SER A 129 23.48 -31.43 -13.87
CA SER A 129 22.65 -30.22 -13.91
C SER A 129 21.74 -30.35 -15.12
N HIS A 130 20.43 -30.48 -14.90
CA HIS A 130 19.45 -30.30 -15.96
C HIS A 130 19.62 -28.89 -16.52
N ALA A 131 20.32 -28.79 -17.65
CA ALA A 131 20.42 -27.55 -18.39
C ALA A 131 18.99 -27.17 -18.82
N ALA A 132 18.53 -26.01 -18.34
CA ALA A 132 17.18 -25.55 -18.63
C ALA A 132 16.96 -25.47 -20.16
N PRO A 133 15.75 -25.79 -20.65
CA PRO A 133 15.44 -25.66 -22.07
C PRO A 133 15.68 -24.21 -22.55
N PRO A 134 16.02 -24.02 -23.83
CA PRO A 134 16.63 -22.77 -24.29
C PRO A 134 15.63 -21.59 -24.30
N LEU A 135 16.11 -20.44 -23.81
CA LEU A 135 15.47 -19.10 -23.75
C LEU A 135 14.75 -18.60 -25.03
N ALA A 136 14.87 -19.32 -26.14
CA ALA A 136 14.17 -19.04 -27.39
C ALA A 136 12.64 -19.29 -27.30
N THR A 137 12.20 -20.25 -26.48
CA THR A 137 10.76 -20.50 -26.24
C THR A 137 10.08 -19.31 -25.57
N ASP A 138 10.72 -18.76 -24.54
CA ASP A 138 10.23 -17.61 -23.77
C ASP A 138 9.97 -16.40 -24.67
N ALA A 139 10.94 -16.08 -25.52
CA ALA A 139 10.88 -14.93 -26.42
C ALA A 139 9.74 -15.05 -27.43
N ALA A 140 9.52 -16.26 -27.98
CA ALA A 140 8.41 -16.54 -28.88
C ALA A 140 7.05 -16.43 -28.17
N ALA A 141 6.92 -17.02 -26.97
CA ALA A 141 5.69 -16.98 -26.20
C ALA A 141 5.30 -15.55 -25.79
N VAL A 142 6.26 -14.73 -25.36
CA VAL A 142 6.04 -13.31 -25.03
C VAL A 142 5.71 -12.48 -26.28
N ALA A 143 6.30 -12.78 -27.44
CA ALA A 143 5.95 -12.10 -28.70
C ALA A 143 4.53 -12.45 -29.19
N MET A 144 4.06 -13.70 -28.98
CA MET A 144 2.68 -14.07 -29.29
C MET A 144 1.67 -13.36 -28.36
N ALA A 145 2.03 -13.13 -27.10
CA ALA A 145 1.25 -12.33 -26.16
C ALA A 145 1.22 -10.83 -26.55
N GLU A 146 2.32 -10.29 -27.07
CA GLU A 146 2.41 -8.92 -27.59
C GLU A 146 1.48 -8.73 -28.80
N ALA A 147 1.46 -9.67 -29.74
CA ALA A 147 0.58 -9.66 -30.90
C ALA A 147 -0.93 -9.63 -30.55
N GLN A 148 -1.35 -10.19 -29.40
CA GLN A 148 -2.75 -10.05 -28.94
C GLN A 148 -3.09 -8.64 -28.47
N LEU A 149 -2.09 -7.82 -28.11
CA LEU A 149 -2.27 -6.43 -27.65
C LEU A 149 -1.97 -5.39 -28.74
N GLU A 150 -1.44 -5.78 -29.91
CA GLU A 150 -1.26 -4.88 -31.06
C GLU A 150 -2.59 -4.27 -31.56
N GLN A 151 -3.73 -4.91 -31.25
CA GLN A 151 -5.08 -4.41 -31.56
C GLN A 151 -5.59 -3.32 -30.58
N ALA A 152 -4.94 -3.15 -29.43
CA ALA A 152 -5.24 -2.07 -28.49
C ALA A 152 -4.42 -0.81 -28.83
N HIS A 153 -4.78 0.35 -28.26
CA HIS A 153 -4.06 1.58 -28.57
C HIS A 153 -2.56 1.48 -28.13
N PRO A 154 -1.57 1.79 -28.98
CA PRO A 154 -0.15 1.45 -28.74
C PRO A 154 0.43 1.87 -27.37
N LEU A 155 0.05 3.02 -26.82
CA LEU A 155 0.47 3.44 -25.47
C LEU A 155 -0.07 2.52 -24.34
N LEU A 156 -1.24 1.93 -24.52
CA LEU A 156 -1.87 1.00 -23.59
C LEU A 156 -1.23 -0.38 -23.72
N SER A 157 -1.05 -0.86 -24.95
CA SER A 157 -0.36 -2.11 -25.28
C SER A 157 1.08 -2.13 -24.73
N ALA A 158 1.83 -1.04 -24.93
CA ALA A 158 3.19 -0.89 -24.40
C ALA A 158 3.21 -0.84 -22.85
N ALA A 159 2.20 -0.26 -22.21
CA ALA A 159 2.07 -0.22 -20.75
C ALA A 159 1.74 -1.61 -20.16
N ALA A 160 0.87 -2.37 -20.82
CA ALA A 160 0.51 -3.74 -20.47
C ALA A 160 1.68 -4.70 -20.72
N MET A 161 2.32 -4.67 -21.89
CA MET A 161 3.48 -5.51 -22.20
C MET A 161 4.69 -5.20 -21.33
N LYS A 162 4.87 -3.95 -20.88
CA LYS A 162 5.87 -3.65 -19.85
C LYS A 162 5.60 -4.42 -18.56
N TRP A 163 4.34 -4.53 -18.12
CA TRP A 163 3.99 -5.33 -16.95
C TRP A 163 4.24 -6.82 -17.19
N VAL A 164 3.75 -7.38 -18.31
CA VAL A 164 3.95 -8.80 -18.69
C VAL A 164 5.44 -9.16 -18.68
N ARG A 165 6.27 -8.36 -19.35
CA ARG A 165 7.73 -8.54 -19.40
C ARG A 165 8.35 -8.43 -17.99
N THR A 166 7.95 -7.44 -17.18
CA THR A 166 8.46 -7.28 -15.80
C THR A 166 8.11 -8.47 -14.90
N PHE A 167 6.90 -9.01 -15.03
CA PHE A 167 6.40 -10.14 -14.26
C PHE A 167 7.07 -11.46 -14.67
N THR A 168 7.16 -11.73 -15.98
CA THR A 168 7.82 -12.94 -16.51
C THR A 168 9.34 -12.94 -16.31
N ASP A 169 10.03 -11.82 -16.54
CA ASP A 169 11.47 -11.69 -16.21
C ASP A 169 11.72 -11.87 -14.71
N GLY A 170 10.77 -11.46 -13.86
CA GLY A 170 10.83 -11.64 -12.41
C GLY A 170 10.60 -13.08 -11.95
N LEU A 171 9.94 -13.92 -12.76
CA LEU A 171 9.61 -15.31 -12.41
C LEU A 171 10.50 -16.34 -13.11
N ARG A 172 11.40 -15.93 -14.01
CA ARG A 172 12.23 -16.83 -14.82
C ARG A 172 12.97 -17.89 -14.01
N GLU A 173 13.53 -17.53 -12.85
CA GLU A 173 14.30 -18.46 -11.99
C GLU A 173 13.42 -19.51 -11.27
N HIS A 174 12.10 -19.31 -11.22
CA HIS A 174 11.14 -20.23 -10.61
C HIS A 174 10.23 -20.92 -11.66
N THR A 175 10.39 -20.59 -12.96
CA THR A 175 9.52 -21.06 -14.04
C THR A 175 10.09 -22.32 -14.68
N ALA A 176 9.37 -23.43 -14.58
CA ALA A 176 9.69 -24.70 -15.22
C ALA A 176 9.40 -24.69 -16.73
N CYS A 177 8.35 -23.98 -17.15
CA CYS A 177 7.94 -23.87 -18.55
C CYS A 177 7.21 -22.53 -18.80
N LEU A 178 7.54 -21.86 -19.89
CA LEU A 178 6.82 -20.70 -20.40
C LEU A 178 6.29 -21.01 -21.80
N SER A 179 4.96 -20.99 -21.97
CA SER A 179 4.30 -21.34 -23.24
C SER A 179 3.18 -20.38 -23.58
N PHE A 180 2.86 -20.26 -24.88
CA PHE A 180 1.68 -19.53 -25.33
C PHE A 180 0.74 -20.48 -26.08
N ALA A 181 -0.48 -20.62 -25.59
CA ALA A 181 -1.52 -21.49 -26.14
C ALA A 181 -2.91 -20.89 -25.83
N ASP A 182 -3.91 -21.17 -26.68
CA ASP A 182 -5.32 -20.78 -26.47
C ASP A 182 -5.52 -19.31 -26.06
N GLY A 183 -4.76 -18.41 -26.70
CA GLY A 183 -4.80 -16.97 -26.47
C GLY A 183 -4.10 -16.48 -25.19
N ALA A 184 -3.42 -17.36 -24.45
CA ALA A 184 -2.84 -17.06 -23.14
C ALA A 184 -1.37 -17.46 -23.01
N LEU A 185 -0.60 -16.62 -22.31
CA LEU A 185 0.75 -16.89 -21.85
C LEU A 185 0.68 -17.63 -20.51
N THR A 186 1.20 -18.85 -20.45
CA THR A 186 1.14 -19.72 -19.27
C THR A 186 2.53 -19.93 -18.70
N LEU A 187 2.70 -19.63 -17.42
CA LEU A 187 3.87 -19.93 -16.61
C LEU A 187 3.55 -21.18 -15.78
N GLU A 188 4.26 -22.29 -16.01
CA GLU A 188 4.31 -23.38 -15.03
C GLU A 188 5.51 -23.15 -14.11
N LEU A 189 5.26 -23.06 -12.81
CA LEU A 189 6.27 -22.84 -11.78
C LEU A 189 6.75 -24.17 -11.20
N HIS A 190 7.97 -24.20 -10.65
CA HIS A 190 8.51 -25.36 -9.94
C HIS A 190 7.71 -25.74 -8.68
N GLY A 191 6.94 -24.80 -8.13
CA GLY A 191 6.04 -24.97 -6.99
C GLY A 191 5.24 -23.71 -6.74
N GLU A 192 4.51 -23.66 -5.63
CA GLU A 192 3.86 -22.43 -5.15
C GLU A 192 4.90 -21.44 -4.64
N LEU A 193 4.71 -20.15 -4.96
CA LEU A 193 5.60 -19.07 -4.55
C LEU A 193 4.87 -18.05 -3.70
N ARG A 194 5.56 -17.46 -2.73
CA ARG A 194 5.09 -16.30 -1.98
C ARG A 194 6.05 -15.13 -2.18
N ALA A 195 5.56 -13.99 -2.62
CA ALA A 195 6.33 -12.76 -2.72
C ALA A 195 6.07 -11.83 -1.54
N GLU A 196 7.14 -11.39 -0.89
CA GLU A 196 7.10 -10.22 -0.04
C GLU A 196 7.39 -8.95 -0.83
N ILE A 197 6.53 -7.95 -0.65
CA ILE A 197 6.80 -6.59 -1.11
C ILE A 197 7.79 -5.92 -0.14
N ALA A 198 8.75 -5.17 -0.68
CA ALA A 198 9.71 -4.35 0.05
C ALA A 198 8.99 -3.46 1.07
N THR A 199 9.39 -3.51 2.34
CA THR A 199 8.70 -2.80 3.44
C THR A 199 8.50 -1.31 3.14
N ARG A 200 9.53 -0.65 2.61
CA ARG A 200 9.56 0.77 2.18
C ARG A 200 8.58 1.13 1.05
N SER A 201 7.93 0.15 0.41
CA SER A 201 6.81 0.37 -0.52
C SER A 201 5.54 0.77 0.21
N ARG A 202 5.44 0.49 1.52
CA ARG A 202 4.27 0.75 2.37
C ARG A 202 3.00 0.07 1.84
N VAL A 203 3.16 -1.17 1.36
CA VAL A 203 2.06 -2.05 0.92
C VAL A 203 1.97 -3.23 1.90
N PRO A 204 0.88 -3.38 2.66
CA PRO A 204 0.69 -4.45 3.65
C PRO A 204 0.12 -5.75 3.01
N VAL A 205 0.55 -6.10 1.80
CA VAL A 205 0.17 -7.36 1.15
C VAL A 205 1.40 -8.21 0.78
N ALA A 206 1.21 -9.52 0.82
CA ALA A 206 2.02 -10.49 0.08
C ALA A 206 1.29 -10.83 -1.23
N PHE A 207 2.06 -11.27 -2.22
CA PHE A 207 1.48 -12.00 -3.36
C PHE A 207 1.73 -13.50 -3.17
N GLU A 208 0.78 -14.32 -3.59
CA GLU A 208 0.92 -15.78 -3.65
C GLU A 208 0.63 -16.22 -5.09
N LEU A 209 1.44 -17.13 -5.61
CA LEU A 209 1.26 -17.72 -6.93
C LEU A 209 0.94 -19.20 -6.81
N GLU A 210 -0.18 -19.58 -7.41
CA GLU A 210 -0.53 -20.97 -7.68
C GLU A 210 0.49 -21.55 -8.69
N ARG A 211 0.70 -22.88 -8.69
CA ARG A 211 1.75 -23.54 -9.51
C ARG A 211 1.64 -23.23 -11.01
N GLN A 212 0.43 -22.92 -11.51
CA GLN A 212 0.22 -22.45 -12.87
C GLN A 212 -0.34 -21.03 -12.82
N VAL A 213 0.36 -20.09 -13.45
CA VAL A 213 -0.07 -18.70 -13.59
C VAL A 213 -0.35 -18.43 -15.06
N ARG A 214 -1.55 -17.93 -15.37
CA ARG A 214 -1.99 -17.70 -16.75
C ARG A 214 -2.30 -16.23 -16.96
N LEU A 215 -1.75 -15.68 -18.03
CA LEU A 215 -1.93 -14.29 -18.44
C LEU A 215 -2.63 -14.28 -19.81
N THR A 216 -3.84 -13.74 -19.87
CA THR A 216 -4.71 -13.76 -21.06
C THR A 216 -4.83 -12.34 -21.64
N PRO A 217 -3.89 -11.91 -22.51
CA PRO A 217 -3.92 -10.61 -23.16
C PRO A 217 -5.08 -10.50 -24.16
N ARG A 218 -5.79 -9.38 -24.16
CA ARG A 218 -6.84 -9.06 -25.15
C ARG A 218 -7.05 -7.55 -25.30
N CYS A 219 -7.57 -7.13 -26.45
CA CYS A 219 -8.15 -5.80 -26.61
C CYS A 219 -9.56 -5.75 -25.98
N GLY A 220 -9.89 -4.64 -25.31
CA GLY A 220 -11.24 -4.34 -24.82
C GLY A 220 -12.07 -3.59 -25.86
N ALA A 221 -13.40 -3.54 -25.65
CA ALA A 221 -14.32 -2.93 -26.61
C ALA A 221 -13.97 -1.47 -26.98
N ASP A 222 -13.51 -0.69 -26.00
CA ASP A 222 -13.15 0.73 -26.15
C ASP A 222 -11.66 0.94 -26.53
N GLY A 223 -10.98 -0.10 -27.03
CA GLY A 223 -9.55 -0.06 -27.36
C GLY A 223 -8.61 -0.17 -26.15
N GLU A 224 -9.16 -0.47 -24.95
CA GLU A 224 -8.37 -0.79 -23.75
C GLU A 224 -7.42 -1.96 -24.01
N ALA A 225 -6.22 -1.94 -23.42
CA ALA A 225 -5.44 -3.18 -23.29
C ALA A 225 -5.86 -3.86 -21.98
N VAL A 226 -6.33 -5.11 -22.06
CA VAL A 226 -6.78 -5.88 -20.90
C VAL A 226 -5.94 -7.14 -20.76
N LEU A 227 -5.38 -7.36 -19.58
CA LEU A 227 -4.66 -8.57 -19.22
C LEU A 227 -5.49 -9.36 -18.21
N GLY A 228 -6.09 -10.47 -18.63
CA GLY A 228 -6.65 -11.46 -17.71
C GLY A 228 -5.54 -12.12 -16.91
N ILE A 229 -5.80 -12.43 -15.64
CA ILE A 229 -4.85 -13.10 -14.74
C ILE A 229 -5.57 -14.22 -14.00
N GLU A 230 -4.99 -15.41 -14.03
CA GLU A 230 -5.37 -16.58 -13.24
C GLU A 230 -4.11 -17.09 -12.50
N GLY A 231 -4.27 -17.64 -11.29
CA GLY A 231 -3.14 -18.14 -10.49
C GLY A 231 -2.39 -17.09 -9.65
N LEU A 232 -2.79 -15.80 -9.67
CA LEU A 232 -2.29 -14.78 -8.74
C LEU A 232 -3.30 -14.52 -7.62
N ILE A 233 -2.81 -14.50 -6.39
CA ILE A 233 -3.58 -14.17 -5.19
C ILE A 233 -2.88 -13.03 -4.43
N ILE A 234 -3.66 -12.11 -3.88
CA ILE A 234 -3.23 -11.08 -2.94
C ILE A 234 -3.65 -11.54 -1.54
N ALA A 235 -2.71 -11.56 -0.60
CA ALA A 235 -2.93 -11.98 0.77
C ALA A 235 -2.45 -10.90 1.76
N PRO A 236 -3.04 -10.80 2.97
CA PRO A 236 -2.46 -10.00 4.05
C PRO A 236 -1.01 -10.44 4.34
N VAL A 237 -0.13 -9.49 4.67
CA VAL A 237 1.19 -9.84 5.22
C VAL A 237 1.07 -10.47 6.61
N ASP A 238 2.11 -11.19 7.00
CA ASP A 238 2.30 -11.66 8.37
C ASP A 238 2.12 -10.54 9.42
N GLY A 239 1.46 -10.86 10.54
CA GLY A 239 1.00 -9.94 11.58
C GLY A 239 -0.31 -9.19 11.29
N ALA A 240 -0.73 -9.04 10.03
CA ALA A 240 -1.87 -8.18 9.68
C ALA A 240 -3.21 -8.66 10.27
N ALA A 241 -3.48 -9.97 10.21
CA ALA A 241 -4.74 -10.56 10.69
C ALA A 241 -4.86 -10.54 12.23
N GLU A 242 -3.75 -10.72 12.94
CA GLU A 242 -3.72 -10.63 14.41
C GLU A 242 -3.96 -9.20 14.88
N ILE A 243 -3.23 -8.24 14.31
CA ILE A 243 -3.37 -6.81 14.64
C ILE A 243 -4.76 -6.29 14.23
N TYR A 244 -5.35 -6.82 13.14
CA TYR A 244 -6.76 -6.60 12.81
C TYR A 244 -7.69 -7.09 13.93
N ALA A 245 -7.55 -8.35 14.37
CA ALA A 245 -8.38 -8.92 15.42
C ALA A 245 -8.25 -8.14 16.74
N ARG A 246 -7.02 -7.75 17.13
CA ARG A 246 -6.75 -6.89 18.28
C ARG A 246 -7.47 -5.55 18.16
N CYS A 247 -7.29 -4.83 17.05
CA CYS A 247 -7.98 -3.56 16.80
C CYS A 247 -9.52 -3.72 16.80
N LYS A 248 -10.04 -4.83 16.25
CA LYS A 248 -11.49 -5.13 16.23
C LYS A 248 -12.09 -5.21 17.63
N THR A 249 -11.39 -5.84 18.59
CA THR A 249 -11.87 -5.89 19.98
C THR A 249 -11.90 -4.52 20.68
N LEU A 250 -11.04 -3.59 20.24
CA LEU A 250 -10.93 -2.25 20.84
C LEU A 250 -11.91 -1.25 20.22
N TRP A 251 -12.31 -1.46 18.96
CA TRP A 251 -13.26 -0.59 18.25
C TRP A 251 -14.68 -1.15 18.18
N ASP A 252 -14.99 -2.24 18.88
CA ASP A 252 -16.36 -2.77 18.91
C ASP A 252 -17.34 -1.75 19.50
N GLY A 253 -18.56 -1.72 18.97
CA GLY A 253 -19.55 -0.66 19.24
C GLY A 253 -19.19 0.75 18.73
N VAL A 254 -17.98 1.00 18.23
CA VAL A 254 -17.59 2.34 17.72
C VAL A 254 -18.26 2.61 16.38
N PRO A 255 -19.06 3.69 16.23
CA PRO A 255 -20.01 3.81 15.12
C PRO A 255 -19.41 4.34 13.80
N SER A 256 -18.32 5.11 13.83
CA SER A 256 -17.77 5.75 12.62
C SER A 256 -16.35 5.26 12.30
N LEU A 257 -16.04 5.14 11.00
CA LEU A 257 -14.70 4.72 10.53
C LEU A 257 -13.59 5.64 11.08
N GLN A 258 -13.86 6.95 11.17
CA GLN A 258 -12.94 7.92 11.78
C GLN A 258 -12.59 7.56 13.24
N ALA A 259 -13.60 7.25 14.07
CA ALA A 259 -13.36 6.87 15.45
C ALA A 259 -12.67 5.50 15.56
N ARG A 260 -12.96 4.54 14.66
CA ARG A 260 -12.24 3.25 14.58
C ARG A 260 -10.75 3.46 14.26
N GLY A 261 -10.44 4.33 13.29
CA GLY A 261 -9.05 4.69 12.95
C GLY A 261 -8.32 5.41 14.08
N GLN A 262 -9.02 6.30 14.80
CA GLN A 262 -8.47 6.95 16.00
C GLN A 262 -8.18 5.96 17.13
N VAL A 263 -9.07 4.98 17.36
CA VAL A 263 -8.85 3.90 18.35
C VAL A 263 -7.67 3.03 17.95
N ALA A 264 -7.59 2.57 16.70
CA ALA A 264 -6.47 1.78 16.19
C ALA A 264 -5.13 2.53 16.31
N TRP A 265 -5.10 3.83 16.01
CA TRP A 265 -3.89 4.65 16.12
C TRP A 265 -3.48 4.89 17.58
N ASN A 266 -4.45 5.17 18.47
CA ASN A 266 -4.16 5.32 19.90
C ASN A 266 -3.61 4.00 20.49
N TRP A 267 -4.18 2.85 20.10
CA TRP A 267 -3.64 1.53 20.45
C TRP A 267 -2.23 1.33 19.89
N TRP A 268 -1.98 1.67 18.62
CA TRP A 268 -0.66 1.53 18.02
C TRP A 268 0.40 2.37 18.76
N GLN A 269 0.06 3.60 19.12
CA GLN A 269 0.96 4.52 19.83
C GLN A 269 1.29 4.09 21.27
N ILE A 270 0.42 3.32 21.93
CA ILE A 270 0.57 2.89 23.34
C ILE A 270 1.07 1.44 23.45
N GLU A 271 0.60 0.55 22.57
CA GLU A 271 0.88 -0.89 22.60
C GLU A 271 1.47 -1.42 21.28
N GLY A 272 1.04 -0.95 20.10
CA GLY A 272 1.50 -1.52 18.82
C GLY A 272 3.00 -1.39 18.56
N HIS A 273 3.66 -0.38 19.14
CA HIS A 273 5.13 -0.21 19.12
C HIS A 273 5.91 -1.22 19.99
N LYS A 274 5.27 -2.16 20.69
CA LYS A 274 5.97 -3.19 21.47
C LYS A 274 6.78 -4.14 20.59
N ALA A 275 7.88 -4.65 21.16
CA ALA A 275 8.75 -5.66 20.55
C ALA A 275 8.04 -6.99 20.20
N GLU A 276 6.86 -7.27 20.77
CA GLU A 276 6.06 -8.47 20.44
C GLU A 276 5.72 -8.53 18.94
N TYR A 277 5.50 -7.37 18.29
CA TYR A 277 5.17 -7.29 16.87
C TYR A 277 6.34 -6.99 15.93
N GLU A 278 7.53 -6.60 16.43
CA GLU A 278 8.70 -6.18 15.63
C GLU A 278 9.22 -7.28 14.66
N HIS A 279 8.97 -8.54 15.01
CA HIS A 279 9.28 -9.68 14.15
C HIS A 279 8.39 -9.76 12.90
N THR A 280 7.16 -9.23 12.95
CA THR A 280 6.16 -9.36 11.89
C THR A 280 6.44 -8.46 10.69
N LYS A 281 5.95 -8.87 9.51
CA LYS A 281 6.02 -8.03 8.31
C LYS A 281 5.11 -6.80 8.41
N PHE A 282 3.91 -6.93 8.98
CA PHE A 282 2.95 -5.84 9.11
C PHE A 282 3.52 -4.68 9.93
N TRP A 283 4.10 -4.98 11.10
CA TRP A 283 4.64 -3.97 12.00
C TRP A 283 5.69 -3.10 11.29
N ARG A 284 6.62 -3.75 10.58
CA ARG A 284 7.66 -3.07 9.80
C ARG A 284 7.06 -2.17 8.71
N VAL A 285 5.98 -2.60 8.05
CA VAL A 285 5.28 -1.78 7.03
C VAL A 285 4.72 -0.51 7.66
N ILE A 286 4.00 -0.60 8.78
CA ILE A 286 3.45 0.57 9.49
C ILE A 286 4.58 1.46 10.01
N GLU A 287 5.56 0.88 10.70
CA GLU A 287 6.67 1.61 11.32
C GLU A 287 7.56 2.30 10.28
N SER A 288 7.65 1.77 9.06
CA SER A 288 8.31 2.45 7.94
C SER A 288 7.66 3.77 7.52
N LEU A 289 6.45 4.10 8.00
CA LEU A 289 5.88 5.44 7.91
C LEU A 289 5.69 6.08 9.28
N ALA A 290 5.05 5.37 10.23
CA ALA A 290 4.70 5.90 11.54
C ALA A 290 5.93 6.31 12.38
N GLY A 291 7.03 5.54 12.31
CA GLY A 291 8.30 5.85 12.97
C GLY A 291 9.15 6.92 12.27
N LEU A 292 8.78 7.36 11.05
CA LEU A 292 9.49 8.42 10.37
C LEU A 292 9.01 9.79 10.85
N LYS A 293 9.82 10.47 11.66
CA LYS A 293 9.56 11.84 12.14
C LYS A 293 9.17 12.82 11.03
N SER A 294 9.73 12.69 9.82
CA SER A 294 9.35 13.51 8.66
C SER A 294 7.92 13.24 8.17
N ALA A 295 7.46 12.00 8.21
CA ALA A 295 6.07 11.65 7.91
C ALA A 295 5.12 12.10 9.02
N MET A 296 5.50 11.93 10.31
CA MET A 296 4.70 12.42 11.45
C MET A 296 4.51 13.94 11.45
N LEU A 297 5.45 14.71 10.90
CA LEU A 297 5.37 16.17 10.80
C LEU A 297 4.61 16.66 9.56
N ALA A 298 4.67 15.94 8.44
CA ALA A 298 4.10 16.37 7.17
C ALA A 298 2.73 15.74 6.86
N VAL A 299 2.46 14.51 7.32
CA VAL A 299 1.16 13.84 7.12
C VAL A 299 0.25 14.20 8.30
N PRO A 300 -0.92 14.82 8.08
CA PRO A 300 -1.87 15.10 9.14
C PRO A 300 -2.25 13.81 9.90
N ARG A 301 -2.37 13.88 11.23
CA ARG A 301 -2.70 12.72 12.10
C ARG A 301 -3.84 11.86 11.54
N ARG A 302 -4.90 12.49 11.02
CA ARG A 302 -6.06 11.83 10.41
C ARG A 302 -5.68 10.88 9.25
N GLY A 303 -4.69 11.23 8.43
CA GLY A 303 -4.18 10.39 7.35
C GLY A 303 -3.33 9.22 7.83
N LEU A 304 -2.70 9.32 9.01
CA LEU A 304 -2.00 8.20 9.65
C LEU A 304 -2.98 7.23 10.32
N GLU A 305 -4.04 7.75 10.96
CA GLU A 305 -5.17 6.97 11.49
C GLU A 305 -5.86 6.16 10.38
N ASP A 306 -6.17 6.82 9.25
CA ASP A 306 -6.80 6.16 8.11
C ASP A 306 -5.87 5.18 7.41
N LEU A 307 -4.58 5.49 7.24
CA LEU A 307 -3.65 4.53 6.65
C LEU A 307 -3.55 3.27 7.51
N LEU A 308 -3.39 3.39 8.83
CA LEU A 308 -3.32 2.23 9.72
C LEU A 308 -4.60 1.39 9.63
N LEU A 309 -5.77 2.03 9.67
CA LEU A 309 -7.07 1.35 9.52
C LEU A 309 -7.18 0.63 8.16
N GLY A 310 -6.76 1.27 7.07
CA GLY A 310 -6.75 0.69 5.73
C GLY A 310 -5.75 -0.47 5.60
N CYS A 311 -4.61 -0.39 6.29
CA CYS A 311 -3.62 -1.46 6.31
C CYS A 311 -4.09 -2.70 7.07
N VAL A 312 -4.73 -2.56 8.23
CA VAL A 312 -5.31 -3.73 8.94
C VAL A 312 -6.53 -4.30 8.19
N CYS A 313 -7.19 -3.51 7.35
CA CYS A 313 -8.32 -3.94 6.52
C CYS A 313 -7.93 -4.54 5.17
N VAL A 314 -6.72 -5.10 5.02
CA VAL A 314 -6.44 -6.02 3.91
C VAL A 314 -7.17 -7.34 4.12
N THR A 315 -7.79 -7.85 3.06
CA THR A 315 -8.32 -9.22 2.98
C THR A 315 -7.76 -9.92 1.74
N ARG A 316 -8.06 -11.22 1.57
CA ARG A 316 -7.55 -12.06 0.49
C ARG A 316 -8.38 -11.90 -0.79
N THR A 317 -7.74 -11.56 -1.89
CA THR A 317 -8.42 -11.32 -3.19
C THR A 317 -7.67 -11.97 -4.36
N ARG A 318 -8.38 -12.30 -5.45
CA ARG A 318 -7.77 -12.80 -6.70
C ARG A 318 -7.90 -11.73 -7.81
N PRO A 319 -6.81 -11.04 -8.20
CA PRO A 319 -6.80 -10.20 -9.40
C PRO A 319 -7.20 -10.97 -10.65
N LEU A 320 -8.33 -10.63 -11.26
CA LEU A 320 -8.82 -11.28 -12.49
C LEU A 320 -8.41 -10.54 -13.77
N HIS A 321 -8.33 -9.21 -13.71
CA HIS A 321 -8.06 -8.37 -14.87
C HIS A 321 -7.26 -7.13 -14.48
N LEU A 322 -6.15 -6.85 -15.16
CA LEU A 322 -5.58 -5.50 -15.25
C LEU A 322 -6.12 -4.81 -16.51
N ARG A 323 -6.75 -3.64 -16.35
CA ARG A 323 -7.30 -2.85 -17.46
C ARG A 323 -6.48 -1.57 -17.62
N TYR A 324 -5.89 -1.38 -18.79
CA TYR A 324 -5.11 -0.21 -19.16
C TYR A 324 -5.95 0.66 -20.09
N SER A 325 -6.22 1.89 -19.65
CA SER A 325 -7.07 2.85 -20.35
C SER A 325 -6.54 4.27 -20.19
N PHE A 326 -7.14 5.22 -20.90
CA PHE A 326 -6.85 6.65 -20.73
C PHE A 326 -7.78 7.25 -19.68
N PHE A 327 -7.22 7.99 -18.73
CA PHE A 327 -8.01 8.79 -17.81
C PHE A 327 -8.55 10.05 -18.50
N SER A 328 -9.74 9.93 -19.09
CA SER A 328 -10.43 11.07 -19.71
C SER A 328 -10.85 12.09 -18.65
N LYS A 329 -10.16 13.24 -18.61
CA LYS A 329 -10.67 14.43 -17.94
C LYS A 329 -11.81 15.00 -18.78
N ALA A 330 -13.00 15.15 -18.19
CA ALA A 330 -14.16 15.73 -18.87
C ALA A 330 -13.80 17.08 -19.53
N GLY A 331 -14.06 17.20 -20.84
CA GLY A 331 -13.75 18.39 -21.65
C GLY A 331 -12.33 18.45 -22.25
N ALA A 332 -11.46 17.47 -22.01
CA ALA A 332 -10.12 17.45 -22.61
C ALA A 332 -10.15 17.01 -24.09
N ALA A 333 -10.13 17.98 -25.02
CA ALA A 333 -10.04 17.73 -26.47
C ALA A 333 -8.62 17.44 -26.98
N ALA A 334 -7.67 17.13 -26.10
CA ALA A 334 -6.27 16.85 -26.45
C ALA A 334 -6.08 15.38 -26.85
N ALA A 335 -5.13 15.12 -27.75
CA ALA A 335 -4.72 13.75 -28.06
C ALA A 335 -4.13 13.05 -26.81
N PRO A 336 -4.46 11.78 -26.55
CA PRO A 336 -4.09 11.11 -25.31
C PRO A 336 -2.57 10.88 -25.21
N SER A 337 -1.97 11.22 -24.07
CA SER A 337 -0.53 11.10 -23.84
C SER A 337 -0.17 9.89 -22.98
N LYS A 338 1.13 9.53 -22.92
CA LYS A 338 1.62 8.56 -21.93
C LYS A 338 1.29 9.00 -20.48
N ALA A 339 1.22 10.31 -20.24
CA ALA A 339 0.89 10.86 -18.93
C ALA A 339 -0.59 10.70 -18.56
N ASP A 340 -1.48 10.28 -19.48
CA ASP A 340 -2.91 10.04 -19.23
C ASP A 340 -3.26 8.56 -19.06
N VAL A 341 -2.33 7.65 -19.38
CA VAL A 341 -2.52 6.21 -19.16
C VAL A 341 -2.67 5.91 -17.67
N GLN A 342 -3.68 5.11 -17.34
CA GLN A 342 -3.93 4.55 -16.02
C GLN A 342 -4.02 3.02 -16.11
N VAL A 343 -3.90 2.35 -14.98
CA VAL A 343 -4.29 0.94 -14.83
C VAL A 343 -5.20 0.78 -13.62
N THR A 344 -6.26 0.00 -13.79
CA THR A 344 -7.18 -0.44 -12.73
C THR A 344 -7.29 -1.97 -12.74
N CYS A 345 -7.80 -2.56 -11.66
CA CYS A 345 -7.88 -3.99 -11.48
C CYS A 345 -9.21 -4.44 -10.86
N THR A 346 -9.82 -5.45 -11.47
CA THR A 346 -10.95 -6.18 -10.85
C THR A 346 -10.38 -7.33 -10.02
N ALA A 347 -10.54 -7.27 -8.70
CA ALA A 347 -10.06 -8.30 -7.77
C ALA A 347 -11.14 -8.65 -6.72
N PRO A 348 -12.06 -9.61 -7.00
CA PRO A 348 -12.98 -10.13 -6.00
C PRO A 348 -12.25 -10.84 -4.85
N HIS A 349 -12.95 -11.06 -3.74
CA HIS A 349 -12.53 -11.95 -2.67
C HIS A 349 -12.11 -13.33 -3.20
N ASP A 350 -11.09 -13.93 -2.59
CA ASP A 350 -10.83 -15.35 -2.79
C ASP A 350 -12.02 -16.17 -2.24
N PRO A 351 -12.65 -17.08 -3.01
CA PRO A 351 -13.63 -18.05 -2.49
C PRO A 351 -13.20 -18.76 -1.20
N SER A 352 -11.90 -18.98 -0.99
CA SER A 352 -11.33 -19.53 0.24
C SER A 352 -11.48 -18.61 1.46
N ALA A 353 -11.65 -17.29 1.27
CA ALA A 353 -11.95 -16.34 2.33
C ALA A 353 -13.45 -16.22 2.64
N LEU A 354 -14.31 -16.60 1.68
CA LEU A 354 -15.78 -16.56 1.83
C LEU A 354 -16.37 -17.83 2.46
N SER A 355 -15.65 -18.96 2.46
CA SER A 355 -16.17 -20.26 2.88
C SER A 355 -15.85 -20.57 4.36
N PRO A 356 -16.86 -20.74 5.26
CA PRO A 356 -16.62 -21.02 6.69
C PRO A 356 -15.91 -22.34 7.01
N SER A 357 -15.79 -23.25 6.04
CA SER A 357 -15.03 -24.50 6.17
C SER A 357 -13.54 -24.36 5.82
N SER A 358 -13.13 -23.20 5.32
CA SER A 358 -11.75 -22.91 4.92
C SER A 358 -10.89 -22.44 6.10
N PRO A 359 -9.63 -22.88 6.23
CA PRO A 359 -8.68 -22.30 7.18
C PRO A 359 -8.30 -20.85 6.84
N LEU A 360 -8.69 -20.35 5.67
CA LEU A 360 -8.48 -18.97 5.21
C LEU A 360 -9.73 -18.09 5.35
N TYR A 361 -10.80 -18.59 6.00
CA TYR A 361 -12.07 -17.87 6.16
C TYR A 361 -11.88 -16.52 6.87
N ASP A 362 -12.41 -15.45 6.27
CA ASP A 362 -12.36 -14.09 6.80
C ASP A 362 -13.80 -13.55 6.90
N PRO A 363 -14.47 -13.69 8.07
CA PRO A 363 -15.86 -13.26 8.25
C PRO A 363 -16.05 -11.75 8.13
N ASP A 364 -14.97 -10.96 8.08
CA ASP A 364 -14.99 -9.51 7.93
C ASP A 364 -14.55 -9.04 6.53
N CYS A 365 -14.30 -9.95 5.57
CA CYS A 365 -13.69 -9.62 4.28
C CYS A 365 -14.42 -8.50 3.50
N GLU A 366 -15.75 -8.55 3.41
CA GLU A 366 -16.55 -7.50 2.76
C GLU A 366 -16.39 -6.14 3.47
N TRP A 367 -16.51 -6.13 4.80
CA TRP A 367 -16.37 -4.90 5.61
C TRP A 367 -14.96 -4.32 5.53
N LYS A 368 -13.93 -5.19 5.51
CA LYS A 368 -12.54 -4.82 5.30
C LYS A 368 -12.34 -4.16 3.94
N GLN A 369 -12.85 -4.76 2.86
CA GLN A 369 -12.76 -4.17 1.51
C GLN A 369 -13.48 -2.82 1.43
N GLN A 370 -14.71 -2.72 1.92
CA GLN A 370 -15.46 -1.45 1.97
C GLN A 370 -14.72 -0.36 2.78
N THR A 371 -14.10 -0.75 3.90
CA THR A 371 -13.31 0.16 4.74
C THR A 371 -12.04 0.62 4.03
N ALA A 372 -11.30 -0.29 3.40
CA ALA A 372 -10.11 0.03 2.61
C ALA A 372 -10.45 0.92 1.39
N GLN A 373 -11.60 0.71 0.75
CA GLN A 373 -12.10 1.54 -0.34
C GLN A 373 -12.45 2.95 0.11
N ALA A 374 -13.20 3.11 1.21
CA ALA A 374 -13.54 4.41 1.79
C ALA A 374 -12.29 5.21 2.21
N ILE A 375 -11.26 4.52 2.72
CA ILE A 375 -9.97 5.10 3.09
C ILE A 375 -9.16 5.52 1.87
N ALA A 376 -9.11 4.67 0.84
CA ALA A 376 -8.47 5.00 -0.44
C ALA A 376 -9.12 6.25 -1.06
N LEU A 377 -10.45 6.35 -1.01
CA LEU A 377 -11.20 7.52 -1.46
C LEU A 377 -10.81 8.78 -0.69
N HIS A 378 -10.86 8.75 0.65
CA HIS A 378 -10.53 9.90 1.49
C HIS A 378 -9.09 10.40 1.28
N VAL A 379 -8.10 9.49 1.23
CA VAL A 379 -6.70 9.84 0.98
C VAL A 379 -6.50 10.42 -0.41
N CYS A 380 -7.16 9.86 -1.43
CA CYS A 380 -7.03 10.32 -2.82
C CYS A 380 -7.76 11.65 -3.09
N GLN A 381 -8.87 11.92 -2.41
CA GLN A 381 -9.58 13.20 -2.52
C GLN A 381 -8.87 14.33 -1.79
N THR A 382 -8.32 14.07 -0.60
CA THR A 382 -7.78 15.14 0.26
C THR A 382 -6.29 15.43 0.06
N ASN A 383 -5.46 14.40 -0.17
CA ASN A 383 -4.01 14.52 0.01
C ASN A 383 -3.18 13.70 -1.00
N ARG A 384 -3.71 13.33 -2.18
CA ARG A 384 -3.07 12.40 -3.11
C ARG A 384 -1.59 12.69 -3.39
N GLU A 385 -1.22 13.93 -3.72
CA GLU A 385 0.18 14.25 -4.04
C GLU A 385 1.12 14.05 -2.86
N LEU A 386 0.71 14.47 -1.66
CA LEU A 386 1.46 14.31 -0.43
C LEU A 386 1.57 12.82 -0.07
N ALA A 387 0.47 12.08 -0.20
CA ALA A 387 0.42 10.65 0.03
C ALA A 387 1.29 9.87 -0.99
N GLU A 388 1.34 10.28 -2.26
CA GLU A 388 2.25 9.69 -3.25
C GLU A 388 3.73 10.05 -2.96
N ARG A 389 4.06 11.23 -2.42
CA ARG A 389 5.43 11.56 -1.98
C ARG A 389 5.91 10.63 -0.85
N PHE A 390 5.05 10.31 0.12
CA PHE A 390 5.40 9.44 1.24
C PHE A 390 5.21 7.93 0.97
N ALA A 391 4.24 7.54 0.16
CA ALA A 391 3.83 6.14 0.02
C ALA A 391 3.40 5.79 -1.42
N ARG A 392 4.09 6.31 -2.46
CA ARG A 392 3.74 6.12 -3.88
C ARG A 392 3.26 4.71 -4.24
N SER A 393 3.98 3.68 -3.80
CA SER A 393 3.65 2.28 -4.03
C SER A 393 2.35 1.86 -3.33
N GLY A 394 2.17 2.15 -2.04
CA GLY A 394 0.92 1.97 -1.30
C GLY A 394 -0.28 2.68 -1.96
N ILE A 395 -0.15 3.97 -2.29
CA ILE A 395 -1.24 4.76 -2.90
C ILE A 395 -1.59 4.27 -4.31
N ASN A 396 -0.59 3.92 -5.13
CA ASN A 396 -0.86 3.33 -6.45
C ASN A 396 -1.43 1.90 -6.33
N PHE A 397 -1.10 1.14 -5.28
CA PHE A 397 -1.75 -0.14 -4.99
C PHE A 397 -3.22 0.05 -4.57
N SER A 398 -3.53 0.99 -3.67
CA SER A 398 -4.92 1.32 -3.31
C SER A 398 -5.74 1.80 -4.51
N LEU A 399 -5.17 2.66 -5.35
CA LEU A 399 -5.81 3.15 -6.58
C LEU A 399 -6.02 2.05 -7.63
N LEU A 400 -5.16 1.03 -7.67
CA LEU A 400 -5.29 -0.07 -8.62
C LEU A 400 -6.66 -0.76 -8.49
N PHE A 401 -7.11 -1.05 -7.27
CA PHE A 401 -8.36 -1.78 -7.03
C PHE A 401 -9.60 -0.89 -6.89
N ASN A 402 -9.44 0.36 -6.44
CA ASN A 402 -10.58 1.18 -5.99
C ASN A 402 -10.93 2.35 -6.92
N ALA A 403 -10.05 2.76 -7.84
CA ALA A 403 -10.22 4.02 -8.55
C ALA A 403 -11.42 4.08 -9.50
N SER A 404 -11.80 2.95 -10.12
CA SER A 404 -12.94 2.85 -11.05
C SER A 404 -14.23 3.31 -10.39
N ASP A 405 -14.60 2.68 -9.28
CA ASP A 405 -15.82 2.94 -8.51
C ASP A 405 -15.81 4.35 -7.89
N MET A 406 -14.62 4.86 -7.61
CA MET A 406 -14.39 6.18 -7.02
C MET A 406 -14.42 7.33 -8.03
N GLY A 407 -14.48 7.05 -9.34
CA GLY A 407 -14.44 8.07 -10.40
C GLY A 407 -13.14 8.89 -10.46
N VAL A 408 -12.05 8.40 -9.85
CA VAL A 408 -10.75 9.07 -9.83
C VAL A 408 -9.77 8.41 -10.78
N ARG A 409 -8.66 9.10 -11.10
CA ARG A 409 -7.58 8.49 -11.88
C ARG A 409 -6.99 7.28 -11.16
N GLY A 410 -6.91 6.15 -11.87
CA GLY A 410 -6.26 4.91 -11.42
C GLY A 410 -4.76 5.01 -11.18
N ALA A 411 -4.16 3.84 -11.02
CA ALA A 411 -2.74 3.72 -10.74
C ALA A 411 -1.88 4.08 -11.97
N SER A 412 -0.67 4.57 -11.73
CA SER A 412 0.33 4.76 -12.78
C SER A 412 0.90 3.40 -13.21
N PRO A 413 0.88 3.04 -14.52
CA PRO A 413 1.45 1.79 -14.99
C PRO A 413 2.91 1.60 -14.59
N ASP A 414 3.72 2.66 -14.60
CA ASP A 414 5.12 2.60 -14.19
C ASP A 414 5.28 2.31 -12.67
N ALA A 415 4.33 2.75 -11.83
CA ALA A 415 4.32 2.43 -10.41
C ALA A 415 3.87 0.98 -10.14
N VAL A 416 2.88 0.48 -10.89
CA VAL A 416 2.42 -0.91 -10.80
C VAL A 416 3.48 -1.88 -11.34
N CYS A 417 4.12 -1.58 -12.47
CA CYS A 417 5.27 -2.37 -12.94
C CYS A 417 6.38 -2.41 -11.87
N LYS A 418 6.69 -1.27 -11.23
CA LYS A 418 7.70 -1.22 -10.17
C LYS A 418 7.33 -2.08 -8.95
N LEU A 419 6.04 -2.28 -8.64
CA LEU A 419 5.62 -3.21 -7.59
C LEU A 419 5.96 -4.67 -7.91
N PHE A 420 5.93 -5.09 -9.17
CA PHE A 420 6.22 -6.46 -9.59
C PHE A 420 7.69 -6.69 -10.03
N GLU A 421 8.49 -5.63 -10.15
CA GLU A 421 9.92 -5.72 -10.44
C GLU A 421 10.64 -6.49 -9.31
N VAL A 422 11.34 -7.58 -9.63
CA VAL A 422 12.12 -8.37 -8.66
C VAL A 422 13.42 -7.65 -8.30
N SER A 423 13.83 -7.76 -7.04
CA SER A 423 15.08 -7.15 -6.58
C SER A 423 16.31 -7.91 -7.07
N LYS A 424 17.18 -7.20 -7.80
CA LYS A 424 18.40 -7.74 -8.41
C LYS A 424 19.66 -7.54 -7.57
N ALA A 425 19.52 -7.13 -6.31
CA ALA A 425 20.65 -6.78 -5.44
C ALA A 425 20.55 -7.45 -4.06
N VAL A 426 21.64 -8.07 -3.63
CA VAL A 426 21.80 -8.55 -2.25
C VAL A 426 22.62 -7.52 -1.48
N GLY A 427 21.98 -6.76 -0.59
CA GLY A 427 22.64 -5.77 0.28
C GLY A 427 22.67 -4.31 -0.21
N GLY A 428 21.80 -3.92 -1.14
CA GLY A 428 21.78 -2.60 -1.81
C GLY A 428 21.32 -1.38 -1.00
N ALA A 429 21.31 -1.41 0.33
CA ALA A 429 21.01 -0.22 1.16
C ALA A 429 22.25 0.69 1.23
N ASN A 430 22.23 1.78 0.45
CA ASN A 430 23.40 2.64 0.23
C ASN A 430 23.78 3.42 1.51
N SER A 431 25.02 3.90 1.56
CA SER A 431 25.49 4.76 2.67
C SER A 431 24.64 6.03 2.87
N VAL A 432 23.97 6.49 1.81
CA VAL A 432 23.05 7.65 1.83
C VAL A 432 21.78 7.37 2.66
N ASP A 433 21.25 6.14 2.66
CA ASP A 433 20.11 5.77 3.52
C ASP A 433 20.46 5.89 5.02
N ARG A 434 21.74 5.69 5.37
CA ARG A 434 22.24 5.89 6.74
C ARG A 434 22.19 7.36 7.15
N SER A 435 22.42 8.29 6.22
CA SER A 435 22.29 9.74 6.45
C SER A 435 20.85 10.26 6.42
N MET A 436 19.92 9.58 5.75
CA MET A 436 18.49 9.93 5.74
C MET A 436 17.69 9.37 6.93
N GLY A 437 18.37 8.75 7.90
CA GLY A 437 17.75 8.33 9.16
C GLY A 437 17.02 6.98 9.10
N ALA A 438 17.48 6.04 8.27
CA ALA A 438 16.96 4.66 8.27
C ALA A 438 16.95 4.06 9.70
N LEU A 439 15.77 3.60 10.10
CA LEU A 439 15.47 3.11 11.46
C LEU A 439 16.36 1.90 11.80
N ARG A 440 16.56 1.62 13.10
CA ARG A 440 17.49 0.56 13.54
C ARG A 440 17.15 -0.79 12.90
N TRP A 441 15.90 -1.22 13.02
CA TRP A 441 15.40 -2.49 12.46
C TRP A 441 15.45 -2.55 10.92
N GLN A 442 15.45 -1.42 10.19
CA GLN A 442 15.57 -1.41 8.72
C GLN A 442 16.94 -1.92 8.25
N ARG A 443 17.94 -1.91 9.13
CA ARG A 443 19.27 -2.47 8.89
C ARG A 443 19.26 -4.00 8.95
N ASP A 444 18.28 -4.57 9.66
CA ASP A 444 18.13 -6.00 9.90
C ASP A 444 16.98 -6.60 9.06
N ASP A 445 15.99 -5.81 8.62
CA ASP A 445 14.99 -6.20 7.61
C ASP A 445 15.67 -6.61 6.30
N ILE A 446 15.64 -7.91 5.99
CA ILE A 446 16.19 -8.47 4.76
C ILE A 446 15.53 -7.84 3.51
N THR A 447 14.25 -7.50 3.57
CA THR A 447 13.53 -6.89 2.43
C THR A 447 13.97 -5.46 2.17
N PHE A 448 14.37 -4.72 3.21
CA PHE A 448 15.00 -3.42 3.08
C PHE A 448 16.42 -3.57 2.53
N ARG A 449 17.21 -4.51 3.08
CA ARG A 449 18.58 -4.79 2.65
C ARG A 449 18.71 -5.24 1.20
N MET A 450 17.79 -6.06 0.66
CA MET A 450 17.83 -6.43 -0.75
C MET A 450 17.41 -5.24 -1.65
N THR A 451 16.26 -4.61 -1.35
CA THR A 451 15.51 -3.88 -2.39
C THR A 451 16.07 -2.52 -2.83
N GLY A 452 17.16 -2.02 -2.24
CA GLY A 452 18.03 -0.92 -2.73
C GLY A 452 17.35 0.18 -3.54
N GLU A 453 17.67 0.34 -4.82
CA GLU A 453 16.80 1.02 -5.80
C GLU A 453 16.10 0.04 -6.77
N HIS A 454 16.50 -1.22 -6.71
CA HIS A 454 16.21 -2.26 -7.70
C HIS A 454 15.18 -3.25 -7.14
N GLY A 455 14.08 -3.39 -7.85
CA GLY A 455 12.91 -4.18 -7.46
C GLY A 455 12.07 -3.60 -6.32
N ARG A 456 10.94 -4.28 -6.11
CA ARG A 456 10.05 -4.18 -4.94
C ARG A 456 9.55 -5.56 -4.49
N ILE A 457 9.69 -6.64 -5.26
CA ILE A 457 9.41 -8.02 -4.82
C ILE A 457 10.70 -8.76 -4.47
N MET A 458 10.59 -9.67 -3.50
CA MET A 458 11.42 -10.87 -3.39
C MET A 458 10.50 -12.09 -3.40
N TRP A 459 10.72 -13.04 -4.29
CA TRP A 459 10.04 -14.35 -4.26
C TRP A 459 10.67 -15.25 -3.19
N LEU A 460 9.83 -16.10 -2.60
CA LEU A 460 10.16 -17.09 -1.60
C LEU A 460 9.48 -18.40 -2.03
N ASP A 461 10.24 -19.49 -2.18
CA ASP A 461 9.66 -20.80 -2.45
C ASP A 461 8.93 -21.30 -1.19
N ASN A 462 7.70 -21.81 -1.34
CA ASN A 462 6.97 -22.45 -0.23
C ASN A 462 7.53 -23.86 0.14
N SER A 463 8.72 -24.23 -0.35
CA SER A 463 9.32 -25.57 -0.31
C SER A 463 9.75 -26.09 1.08
N GLY A 464 9.34 -25.43 2.16
CA GLY A 464 9.61 -25.85 3.55
C GLY A 464 11.06 -25.71 4.01
N SER A 465 11.96 -25.18 3.17
CA SER A 465 13.36 -24.93 3.53
C SER A 465 13.45 -23.81 4.57
N LYS A 466 13.60 -24.20 5.84
CA LYS A 466 13.72 -23.27 6.98
C LYS A 466 14.95 -22.39 6.81
N ARG A 467 14.75 -21.07 6.84
CA ARG A 467 15.80 -20.05 6.95
C ARG A 467 16.24 -19.84 8.40
#